data_AF-A0A4W6DNL3-F1
#
_entry.id   AF-A0A4W6DNL3-F1
#
_cell.length_a   1.000
_cell.length_b   1.000
_cell.length_c   1.000
_cell.angle_alpha   90.00
_cell.angle_beta   90.00
_cell.angle_gamma   90.00
#
_symmetry.space_group_name_H-M   'P 1'
#
loop_
_entity.id
_entity.type
_entity.pdbx_description
1 polymer ?
#
loop_
_entity_poly.entity_id
_entity_poly.type
_entity_poly.pdbx_seq_one_letter_code
_entity_poly.pdbx_strand_id
1 'polypeptide(L)'
;MGPFKHTVDDGLDVRKAAFECMYTLLDSCLEGLDVLQFLDHVEEGLKDHYDIRMLTFLMLARLVSLCPAAVLQRLDRLVEPLKATCTTKVLKHTHTHTVFTPIWRSGPPLV
;
A
#
# COMPACT_ATOMS: atom_id res chain seq x y z
N MET A 1 17.18 -23.23 -0.95
CA MET A 1 16.25 -22.09 -1.12
C MET A 1 16.37 -21.23 0.14
N GLY A 2 16.88 -20.00 0.02
CA GLY A 2 17.14 -19.10 1.16
C GLY A 2 15.85 -18.52 1.80
N PRO A 3 15.98 -17.58 2.75
CA PRO A 3 14.91 -17.14 3.66
C PRO A 3 13.82 -16.25 3.02
N PHE A 4 13.63 -16.31 1.70
CA PHE A 4 12.65 -15.48 1.00
C PHE A 4 11.30 -16.19 0.95
N LYS A 5 10.31 -15.61 1.63
CA LYS A 5 8.93 -16.07 1.61
C LYS A 5 8.20 -15.35 0.48
N HIS A 6 7.90 -16.07 -0.60
CA HIS A 6 7.03 -15.57 -1.66
C HIS A 6 5.58 -15.84 -1.25
N THR A 7 4.83 -14.79 -0.95
CA THR A 7 3.40 -14.90 -0.69
C THR A 7 2.66 -14.81 -2.02
N VAL A 8 1.88 -15.83 -2.36
CA VAL A 8 1.00 -15.83 -3.53
C VAL A 8 -0.42 -15.55 -3.05
N ASP A 9 -1.07 -14.54 -3.62
CA ASP A 9 -2.48 -14.20 -3.38
C ASP A 9 -3.23 -14.28 -4.71
N ASP A 10 -3.79 -15.45 -5.01
CA ASP A 10 -4.53 -15.71 -6.25
C ASP A 10 -5.82 -14.86 -6.36
N GLY A 11 -6.27 -14.24 -5.25
CA GLY A 11 -7.44 -13.37 -5.21
C GLY A 11 -7.12 -11.90 -5.45
N LEU A 12 -5.86 -11.51 -5.58
CA LEU A 12 -5.47 -10.10 -5.68
C LEU A 12 -6.07 -9.42 -6.92
N ASP A 13 -6.00 -10.07 -8.08
CA ASP A 13 -6.47 -9.49 -9.34
C ASP A 13 -7.99 -9.22 -9.33
N VAL A 14 -8.78 -10.14 -8.78
CA VAL A 14 -10.23 -9.96 -8.67
C VAL A 14 -10.59 -8.86 -7.67
N ARG A 15 -9.88 -8.76 -6.54
CA ARG A 15 -10.09 -7.66 -5.59
C ARG A 15 -9.73 -6.32 -6.22
N LYS A 16 -8.60 -6.24 -6.93
CA LYS A 16 -8.18 -5.02 -7.63
C LYS A 16 -9.22 -4.59 -8.68
N ALA A 17 -9.72 -5.52 -9.49
CA ALA A 17 -10.76 -5.23 -10.47
C ALA A 17 -12.05 -4.68 -9.80
N ALA A 18 -12.43 -5.22 -8.63
CA ALA A 18 -13.59 -4.70 -7.89
C ALA A 18 -13.40 -3.24 -7.45
N PHE A 19 -12.22 -2.88 -6.92
CA PHE A 19 -11.91 -1.49 -6.54
C PHE A 19 -11.79 -0.56 -7.75
N GLU A 20 -11.31 -1.05 -8.90
CA GLU A 20 -11.32 -0.29 -10.16
C GLU A 20 -12.76 0.02 -10.60
N CYS A 21 -13.67 -0.96 -10.53
CA CYS A 21 -15.09 -0.72 -10.79
C CYS A 21 -15.69 0.31 -9.83
N MET A 22 -15.37 0.23 -8.53
CA MET A 22 -15.83 1.23 -7.56
C MET A 22 -15.31 2.64 -7.89
N TYR A 23 -14.06 2.78 -8.33
CA TYR A 23 -13.51 4.07 -8.75
C TYR A 23 -14.25 4.64 -9.96
N THR A 24 -14.62 3.81 -10.94
CA THR A 24 -15.44 4.24 -12.07
C THR A 24 -16.85 4.67 -11.64
N LEU A 25 -17.49 3.93 -10.72
CA LEU A 25 -18.81 4.28 -10.18
C LEU A 25 -18.81 5.62 -9.45
N LEU A 26 -17.72 5.94 -8.73
CA LEU A 26 -17.53 7.22 -8.07
C LEU A 26 -17.54 8.40 -9.05
N ASP A 27 -17.08 8.20 -10.29
CA ASP A 27 -17.08 9.21 -11.35
C ASP A 27 -18.44 9.34 -12.04
N SER A 28 -19.09 8.20 -12.30
CA SER A 28 -20.23 8.14 -13.23
C SER A 28 -21.59 8.09 -12.56
N CYS A 29 -21.69 7.65 -11.29
CA CYS A 29 -22.97 7.25 -10.69
C CYS A 29 -23.08 7.58 -9.19
N LEU A 30 -22.40 8.61 -8.69
CA LEU A 30 -22.37 8.92 -7.25
C LEU A 30 -23.76 9.11 -6.63
N GLU A 31 -24.70 9.73 -7.33
CA GLU A 31 -26.06 10.00 -6.82
C GLU A 31 -26.87 8.73 -6.51
N GLY A 32 -26.52 7.59 -7.11
CA GLY A 32 -27.16 6.30 -6.87
C GLY A 32 -26.48 5.44 -5.80
N LEU A 33 -25.38 5.92 -5.20
CA LEU A 33 -24.60 5.15 -4.24
C LEU A 33 -24.97 5.50 -2.80
N ASP A 34 -25.03 4.49 -1.94
CA ASP A 34 -24.89 4.71 -0.50
C ASP A 34 -23.43 5.06 -0.19
N VAL A 35 -23.15 6.35 0.00
CA VAL A 35 -21.81 6.87 0.26
C VAL A 35 -21.21 6.32 1.56
N LEU A 36 -22.04 6.05 2.58
CA LEU A 36 -21.53 5.52 3.84
C LEU A 36 -21.12 4.06 3.71
N GLN A 37 -21.91 3.25 2.99
CA GLN A 37 -21.53 1.88 2.65
C GLN A 37 -20.29 1.86 1.74
N PHE A 38 -20.20 2.79 0.78
CA PHE A 38 -19.02 2.92 -0.08
C PHE A 38 -17.76 3.24 0.74
N LEU A 39 -17.88 4.15 1.74
CA LEU A 39 -16.79 4.48 2.65
C LEU A 39 -16.33 3.29 3.51
N ASP A 40 -17.23 2.38 3.88
CA ASP A 40 -16.85 1.16 4.62
C ASP A 40 -15.93 0.27 3.75
N HIS A 41 -16.18 0.17 2.44
CA HIS A 41 -15.30 -0.57 1.52
C HIS A 41 -13.99 0.18 1.24
N VAL A 42 -14.02 1.52 1.19
CA VAL A 42 -12.80 2.34 1.10
C VAL A 42 -11.93 2.10 2.32
N GLU A 43 -12.49 2.05 3.53
CA GLU A 43 -11.73 1.76 4.76
C GLU A 43 -10.97 0.42 4.66
N GLU A 44 -11.63 -0.63 4.15
CA GLU A 44 -11.01 -1.94 3.97
C GLU A 44 -9.92 -1.92 2.87
N GLY A 45 -10.14 -1.20 1.78
CA GLY A 45 -9.15 -1.01 0.72
C GLY A 45 -7.86 -0.32 1.19
N LEU A 46 -7.94 0.54 2.22
CA LEU A 46 -6.77 1.18 2.83
C LEU A 46 -5.87 0.19 3.58
N LYS A 47 -6.41 -0.96 3.99
CA LYS A 47 -5.71 -2.00 4.74
C LYS A 47 -5.22 -3.14 3.83
N ASP A 48 -5.67 -3.19 2.57
CA ASP A 48 -5.34 -4.26 1.62
C ASP A 48 -3.92 -4.12 1.02
N HIS A 49 -3.61 -4.97 0.05
CA HIS A 49 -2.40 -5.01 -0.74
C HIS A 49 -2.07 -3.64 -1.34
N TYR A 50 -0.78 -3.40 -1.56
CA TYR A 50 -0.23 -2.11 -2.00
C TYR A 50 -0.98 -1.55 -3.22
N ASP A 51 -1.21 -2.36 -4.26
CA ASP A 51 -1.88 -1.89 -5.49
C ASP A 51 -3.32 -1.40 -5.24
N ILE A 52 -4.07 -2.14 -4.41
CA ILE A 52 -5.44 -1.77 -4.04
C ILE A 52 -5.41 -0.51 -3.16
N ARG A 53 -4.49 -0.46 -2.20
CA ARG A 53 -4.34 0.69 -1.30
C ARG A 53 -4.04 1.98 -2.05
N MET A 54 -3.21 1.92 -3.09
CA MET A 54 -2.89 3.09 -3.91
C MET A 54 -4.11 3.62 -4.66
N LEU A 55 -4.91 2.73 -5.26
CA LEU A 55 -6.18 3.11 -5.87
C LEU A 55 -7.16 3.69 -4.83
N THR A 56 -7.20 3.10 -3.63
CA THR A 56 -8.09 3.53 -2.55
C THR A 56 -7.77 4.93 -2.03
N PHE A 57 -6.49 5.33 -1.97
CA PHE A 57 -6.15 6.73 -1.63
C PHE A 57 -6.67 7.72 -2.68
N LEU A 58 -6.64 7.37 -3.97
CA LEU A 58 -7.21 8.21 -5.02
C LEU A 58 -8.74 8.33 -4.86
N MET A 59 -9.43 7.22 -4.56
CA MET A 59 -10.87 7.23 -4.25
C MET A 59 -11.18 8.14 -3.07
N LEU A 60 -10.42 8.03 -1.97
CA LEU A 60 -10.62 8.85 -0.78
C LEU A 60 -10.40 10.33 -1.06
N ALA A 61 -9.35 10.69 -1.80
CA ALA A 61 -9.08 12.08 -2.18
C ALA A 61 -10.24 12.68 -2.98
N ARG A 62 -10.84 11.91 -3.89
CA ARG A 62 -12.03 12.33 -4.65
C ARG A 62 -13.27 12.46 -3.75
N LEU A 63 -13.49 11.51 -2.85
CA LEU A 63 -14.61 11.55 -1.90
C LEU A 63 -14.57 12.79 -0.99
N VAL A 64 -13.39 13.24 -0.59
CA VAL A 64 -13.24 14.49 0.18
C VAL A 64 -13.76 15.70 -0.61
N SER A 65 -13.52 15.74 -1.92
CA SER A 65 -14.03 16.82 -2.78
C SER A 65 -15.53 16.70 -3.08
N LEU A 66 -16.04 15.48 -3.23
CA LEU A 66 -17.43 15.22 -3.65
C LEU A 66 -18.41 15.20 -2.47
N CYS A 67 -18.03 14.58 -1.35
CA CYS A 67 -18.90 14.33 -0.19
C CYS A 67 -18.16 14.56 1.14
N PRO A 68 -17.66 15.79 1.41
CA PRO A 68 -16.82 16.05 2.59
C PRO A 68 -17.51 15.72 3.92
N ALA A 69 -18.82 15.93 4.01
CA ALA A 69 -19.58 15.63 5.23
C ALA A 69 -19.60 14.13 5.58
N ALA A 70 -19.76 13.26 4.57
CA ALA A 70 -19.75 11.81 4.78
C ALA A 70 -18.35 11.32 5.19
N VAL A 71 -17.30 11.86 4.56
CA VAL A 71 -15.92 11.56 4.96
C VAL A 71 -15.63 12.02 6.39
N LEU A 72 -16.10 13.21 6.78
CA LEU A 72 -15.91 13.73 8.13
C LEU A 72 -16.58 12.83 9.19
N GLN A 73 -17.74 12.25 8.89
CA GLN A 73 -18.42 11.29 9.78
C GLN A 73 -17.63 9.98 9.97
N ARG A 74 -16.78 9.59 9.02
CA ARG A 74 -15.94 8.38 9.07
C ARG A 74 -14.48 8.68 9.41
N LEU A 75 -14.12 9.94 9.65
CA LEU A 75 -12.72 10.38 9.72
C LEU A 75 -11.91 9.61 10.77
N ASP A 76 -12.46 9.40 11.97
CA ASP A 76 -11.77 8.70 13.05
C ASP A 76 -11.32 7.28 12.64
N ARG A 77 -12.14 6.59 11.85
CA ARG A 77 -11.82 5.24 11.34
C ARG A 77 -10.80 5.25 10.21
N LEU A 78 -10.82 6.29 9.37
CA LEU A 78 -9.91 6.45 8.24
C LEU A 78 -8.49 6.88 8.67
N VAL A 79 -8.38 7.62 9.78
CA VAL A 79 -7.08 8.11 10.29
C VAL A 79 -6.14 6.97 10.67
N GLU A 80 -6.65 5.90 11.27
CA GLU A 80 -5.83 4.78 11.73
C GLU A 80 -5.06 4.08 10.59
N PRO A 81 -5.70 3.61 9.49
CA PRO A 81 -5.00 3.00 8.36
C PRO A 81 -4.10 4.00 7.60
N LEU A 82 -4.49 5.28 7.53
CA LEU A 82 -3.64 6.33 6.94
C LEU A 82 -2.36 6.51 7.74
N LYS A 83 -2.46 6.62 9.07
CA LYS A 83 -1.32 6.75 9.98
C LYS A 83 -0.40 5.54 9.87
N ALA A 84 -0.98 4.32 9.86
CA ALA A 84 -0.22 3.08 9.73
C ALA A 84 0.66 3.09 8.46
N THR A 85 0.11 3.57 7.34
CA THR A 85 0.85 3.71 6.09
C THR A 85 2.02 4.69 6.23
N CYS A 86 1.79 5.87 6.82
CA CYS A 86 2.84 6.88 7.03
C CYS A 86 3.95 6.43 7.99
N THR A 87 3.63 5.57 8.96
CA THR A 87 4.58 5.08 9.96
C THR A 87 5.24 3.76 9.59
N THR A 88 4.88 3.17 8.45
CA THR A 88 5.45 1.89 7.99
C THR A 88 6.94 2.09 7.75
N LYS A 89 7.77 1.46 8.60
CA LYS A 89 9.22 1.50 8.47
C LYS A 89 9.63 0.63 7.29
N VAL A 90 10.29 1.21 6.30
CA VAL A 90 10.96 0.43 5.26
C VAL A 90 12.09 -0.35 5.92
N LEU A 91 11.99 -1.68 5.93
CA LEU A 91 13.10 -2.54 6.35
C LEU A 91 14.25 -2.27 5.38
N LYS A 92 15.29 -1.55 5.85
CA LYS A 92 16.53 -1.37 5.11
C LYS A 92 17.17 -2.75 4.92
N HIS A 93 16.86 -3.41 3.82
CA HIS A 93 17.74 -4.44 3.29
C HIS A 93 18.92 -3.70 2.67
N THR A 94 19.80 -3.19 3.53
CA THR A 94 21.14 -2.85 3.11
C THR A 94 21.76 -4.18 2.68
N HIS A 95 21.84 -4.43 1.38
CA HIS A 95 22.81 -5.39 0.87
C HIS A 95 24.17 -4.87 1.31
N THR A 96 24.66 -5.34 2.46
CA THR A 96 26.07 -5.29 2.79
C THR A 96 26.75 -6.13 1.71
N HIS A 97 27.13 -5.49 0.61
CA HIS A 97 28.25 -5.96 -0.17
C HIS A 97 29.40 -6.03 0.83
N THR A 98 29.67 -7.24 1.28
CA THR A 98 30.86 -7.59 2.02
C THR A 98 31.99 -7.12 1.11
N VAL A 99 32.63 -6.00 1.49
CA VAL A 99 33.81 -5.53 0.80
C VAL A 99 34.81 -6.65 0.94
N PHE A 100 34.99 -7.33 -0.18
CA PHE A 100 36.11 -8.14 -0.61
C PHE A 100 37.32 -7.93 0.31
N THR A 101 37.72 -8.99 1.00
CA THR A 101 38.98 -9.04 1.74
C THR A 101 40.11 -8.47 0.88
N PRO A 102 40.96 -7.56 1.40
CA PRO A 102 42.06 -7.06 0.61
C PRO A 102 43.04 -8.20 0.33
N ILE A 103 43.22 -8.54 -0.94
CA ILE A 103 44.15 -9.55 -1.47
C ILE A 103 45.64 -9.17 -1.28
N TRP A 104 45.98 -8.16 -0.47
CA TRP A 104 47.36 -7.70 -0.30
C TRP A 104 48.19 -8.40 0.80
N ARG A 105 47.75 -9.56 1.30
CA ARG A 105 48.56 -10.41 2.18
C ARG A 105 49.19 -11.58 1.42
N SER A 106 50.10 -11.29 0.50
CA SER A 106 51.17 -12.22 0.10
C SER A 106 52.22 -11.55 -0.78
N GLY A 107 53.28 -11.01 -0.14
CA GLY A 107 54.58 -10.74 -0.76
C GLY A 107 55.66 -11.31 0.17
N PRO A 108 56.62 -12.12 -0.32
CA PRO A 108 57.48 -13.00 0.48
C PRO A 108 58.62 -12.26 1.21
N PRO A 109 59.27 -12.89 2.21
CA PRO A 109 60.38 -12.27 2.93
C PRO A 109 61.63 -12.29 2.04
N LEU A 110 62.27 -11.14 1.84
CA LEU A 110 63.57 -11.06 1.21
C LEU A 110 64.53 -10.32 2.14
N VAL A 111 65.33 -11.17 2.81
CA VAL A 111 66.72 -11.04 3.33
C VAL A 111 67.09 -9.75 4.05
#